data_AF-A0A961XMP0-F1
#
_entry.id   AF-A0A961XMP0-F1
#
_cell.length_a   1.000
_cell.length_b   1.000
_cell.length_c   1.000
_cell.angle_alpha   90.00
_cell.angle_beta   90.00
_cell.angle_gamma   90.00
#
_symmetry.space_group_name_H-M   'P 1'
#
loop_
_entity.id
_entity.type
_entity.pdbx_description
1 polymer ?
#
loop_
_entity_poly.entity_id
_entity_poly.type
_entity_poly.pdbx_seq_one_letter_code
_entity_poly.pdbx_strand_id
1 'polypeptide(L)'
;NLKRDAGSAVHDHAHCNDDHDHSLHRHEQDPRIAHQGISSLVLVHDSPLPVRVIETFCELLASAHGSQLLRLKGLVNVAENPLPLVVHGVRGTFHEPVFLKAWPDKDHSTRIVVILKGLDPKFVQRLFDGFANRISTDTADRAALMDNPLAISGFRQ
;
A
#
# COMPACT_ATOMS: atom_id res chain seq x y z
N ASN A 1 49.46 33.22 63.32
CA ASN A 1 48.72 34.20 62.51
C ASN A 1 47.72 33.46 61.65
N LEU A 2 46.50 33.19 62.12
CA LEU A 2 45.37 34.10 62.38
C LEU A 2 44.59 34.47 61.10
N LYS A 3 43.51 33.74 60.81
CA LYS A 3 42.14 34.17 60.42
C LYS A 3 41.45 32.99 59.69
N ARG A 4 40.40 32.33 60.21
CA ARG A 4 39.01 32.78 60.49
C ARG A 4 38.35 33.43 59.27
N ASP A 5 37.12 33.20 58.84
CA ASP A 5 35.97 32.33 59.18
C ASP A 5 34.92 32.57 58.06
N ALA A 6 33.94 31.65 57.92
CA ALA A 6 32.55 31.85 57.42
C ALA A 6 32.34 32.26 55.93
N GLY A 7 31.31 31.84 55.20
CA GLY A 7 30.08 31.08 55.48
C GLY A 7 29.09 31.31 54.32
N SER A 8 27.99 30.53 54.28
CA SER A 8 26.80 30.64 53.39
C SER A 8 26.99 30.34 51.90
N ALA A 9 26.01 29.83 51.14
CA ALA A 9 24.69 29.24 51.38
C ALA A 9 24.22 28.61 50.06
N VAL A 10 23.32 27.63 50.19
CA VAL A 10 22.47 26.93 49.20
C VAL A 10 21.92 27.75 48.02
N HIS A 11 21.75 27.08 46.86
CA HIS A 11 20.70 27.15 45.81
C HIS A 11 21.31 26.58 44.50
N ASP A 12 20.65 25.93 43.55
CA ASP A 12 19.36 25.26 43.40
C ASP A 12 19.47 24.46 42.08
N HIS A 13 18.57 23.53 41.86
CA HIS A 13 18.56 22.61 40.73
C HIS A 13 18.25 23.28 39.38
N ALA A 14 18.98 22.90 38.32
CA ALA A 14 18.44 22.74 36.96
C ALA A 14 19.48 22.04 36.07
N HIS A 15 19.40 20.72 35.99
CA HIS A 15 20.15 19.94 35.01
C HIS A 15 19.44 20.01 33.65
N CYS A 16 20.25 20.34 32.63
CA CYS A 16 20.12 20.08 31.18
C CYS A 16 18.71 20.02 30.56
N ASN A 17 18.44 20.99 29.68
CA ASN A 17 17.61 20.78 28.49
C ASN A 17 18.16 19.57 27.72
N ASP A 18 17.51 18.43 27.85
CA ASP A 18 17.56 17.38 26.84
C ASP A 18 16.39 17.65 25.89
N ASP A 19 16.65 18.51 24.90
CA ASP A 19 15.80 18.65 23.74
C ASP A 19 15.85 17.30 22.99
N HIS A 20 14.92 16.41 23.33
CA HIS A 20 14.62 15.21 22.58
C HIS A 20 14.04 15.61 21.22
N ASP A 21 14.93 15.88 20.27
CA ASP A 21 14.59 15.90 18.84
C ASP A 21 14.19 14.49 18.43
N HIS A 22 12.88 14.22 18.45
CA HIS A 22 12.27 13.08 17.79
C HIS A 22 12.31 13.30 16.28
N SER A 23 13.51 13.23 15.72
CA SER A 23 13.74 13.09 14.30
C SER A 23 13.00 11.84 13.80
N LEU A 24 11.87 12.12 13.15
CA LEU A 24 10.99 11.24 12.39
C LEU A 24 11.69 9.98 11.88
N HIS A 25 11.49 8.85 12.58
CA HIS A 25 11.78 7.54 12.02
C HIS A 25 10.85 7.30 10.84
N ARG A 26 11.31 7.69 9.65
CA ARG A 26 10.85 7.18 8.37
C ARG A 26 11.01 5.66 8.45
N HIS A 27 9.90 4.94 8.64
CA HIS A 27 9.84 3.49 8.52
C HIS A 27 10.03 3.10 7.05
N GLU A 28 11.28 3.19 6.58
CA GLU A 28 11.76 2.39 5.48
C GLU A 28 11.61 0.93 5.94
N GLN A 29 10.75 0.17 5.25
CA GLN A 29 10.34 -1.17 5.70
C GLN A 29 11.55 -2.12 5.69
N ASP A 30 12.15 -2.32 6.87
CA ASP A 30 13.25 -3.28 7.09
C ASP A 30 12.75 -4.73 6.85
N PRO A 31 13.34 -5.50 5.92
CA PRO A 31 12.89 -6.86 5.58
C PRO A 31 13.26 -7.94 6.62
N ARG A 32 13.55 -7.60 7.87
CA ARG A 32 14.20 -8.49 8.85
C ARG A 32 13.29 -9.33 9.75
N ILE A 33 11.97 -9.39 9.52
CA ILE A 33 11.13 -10.41 10.19
C ILE A 33 11.21 -11.74 9.40
N ALA A 34 12.42 -12.27 9.22
CA ALA A 34 12.66 -13.54 8.52
C ALA A 34 12.80 -14.73 9.49
N HIS A 35 12.22 -14.67 10.70
CA HIS A 35 12.49 -15.71 11.70
C HIS A 35 11.72 -17.03 11.48
N GLN A 36 10.73 -17.06 10.57
CA GLN A 36 9.92 -18.27 10.29
C GLN A 36 9.52 -18.43 8.81
N GLY A 37 10.23 -17.75 7.90
CA GLY A 37 9.87 -17.70 6.48
C GLY A 37 8.51 -17.04 6.21
N ILE A 38 8.00 -16.26 7.18
CA ILE A 38 6.80 -15.42 7.01
C ILE A 38 7.27 -14.05 6.53
N SER A 39 6.62 -13.54 5.49
CA SER A 39 6.94 -12.23 4.92
C SER A 39 5.66 -11.43 4.67
N SER A 40 5.74 -10.12 4.84
CA SER A 40 4.65 -9.20 4.51
C SER A 40 5.09 -8.23 3.42
N LEU A 41 4.17 -7.90 2.52
CA LEU A 41 4.35 -6.80 1.57
C LEU A 41 3.07 -5.98 1.44
N VAL A 42 3.23 -4.72 1.03
CA VAL A 42 2.13 -3.83 0.69
C VAL A 42 2.26 -3.50 -0.80
N LEU A 43 1.28 -3.93 -1.58
CA LEU A 43 1.14 -3.54 -2.97
C LEU A 43 0.41 -2.21 -3.02
N VAL A 44 0.96 -1.23 -3.74
CA VAL A 44 0.35 0.11 -3.91
C VAL A 44 0.22 0.41 -5.39
N HIS A 45 -0.91 0.98 -5.79
CA HIS A 45 -1.11 1.47 -7.15
C HIS A 45 -1.99 2.73 -7.15
N ASP A 46 -1.50 3.79 -7.81
CA ASP A 46 -2.09 5.12 -7.70
C ASP A 46 -3.28 5.35 -8.64
N SER A 47 -3.37 4.58 -9.73
CA SER A 47 -4.44 4.69 -10.72
C SER A 47 -5.58 3.71 -10.47
N PRO A 48 -6.80 4.00 -10.96
CA PRO A 48 -7.90 3.03 -10.94
C PRO A 48 -7.56 1.78 -11.76
N LEU A 49 -7.87 0.60 -11.22
CA LEU A 49 -7.68 -0.69 -11.88
C LEU A 49 -9.04 -1.28 -12.30
N PRO A 50 -9.16 -1.90 -13.48
CA PRO A 50 -10.39 -2.63 -13.81
C PRO A 50 -10.65 -3.75 -12.79
N VAL A 51 -11.91 -3.95 -12.37
CA VAL A 51 -12.28 -5.00 -11.40
C VAL A 51 -11.73 -6.37 -11.82
N ARG A 52 -11.82 -6.69 -13.11
CA ARG A 52 -11.32 -7.95 -13.69
C ARG A 52 -9.83 -8.20 -13.40
N VAL A 53 -9.01 -7.15 -13.35
CA VAL A 53 -7.56 -7.26 -13.06
C VAL A 53 -7.36 -7.81 -11.65
N ILE A 54 -8.13 -7.29 -10.71
CA ILE A 54 -8.06 -7.68 -9.30
C ILE A 54 -8.59 -9.10 -9.11
N GLU A 55 -9.69 -9.44 -9.78
CA GLU A 55 -10.24 -10.80 -9.77
C GLU A 55 -9.23 -11.82 -10.30
N THR A 56 -8.63 -11.56 -11.47
CA THR A 56 -7.64 -12.46 -12.08
C THR A 56 -6.38 -12.58 -11.22
N PHE A 57 -5.92 -11.47 -10.63
CA PHE A 57 -4.81 -11.50 -9.67
C PHE A 57 -5.13 -12.37 -8.44
N CYS A 58 -6.32 -12.21 -7.85
CA CYS A 58 -6.76 -13.00 -6.70
C CYS A 58 -6.90 -14.49 -7.04
N GLU A 59 -7.52 -14.82 -8.18
CA GLU A 59 -7.69 -16.19 -8.67
C GLU A 59 -6.34 -16.89 -8.90
N LEU A 60 -5.38 -16.19 -9.51
CA LEU A 60 -4.05 -16.73 -9.75
C LEU A 60 -3.29 -16.93 -8.42
N LEU A 61 -3.38 -15.97 -7.50
CA LEU A 61 -2.74 -16.09 -6.20
C LEU A 61 -3.35 -17.24 -5.38
N ALA A 62 -4.67 -17.42 -5.45
CA ALA A 62 -5.38 -18.53 -4.82
C ALA A 62 -4.94 -19.90 -5.38
N SER A 63 -4.92 -20.02 -6.71
CA SER A 63 -4.66 -21.29 -7.41
C SER A 63 -3.19 -21.71 -7.35
N ALA A 64 -2.26 -20.78 -7.58
CA ALA A 64 -0.83 -21.10 -7.63
C ALA A 64 -0.15 -21.07 -6.25
N HIS A 65 -0.64 -20.24 -5.33
CA HIS A 65 0.06 -19.93 -4.07
C HIS A 65 -0.86 -19.87 -2.84
N GLY A 66 -2.05 -20.46 -2.90
CA GLY A 66 -3.03 -20.39 -1.81
C GLY A 66 -2.52 -20.94 -0.48
N SER A 67 -1.67 -21.97 -0.50
CA SER A 67 -1.08 -22.56 0.71
C SER A 67 0.02 -21.70 1.35
N GLN A 68 0.72 -20.88 0.55
CA GLN A 68 1.68 -19.88 1.03
C GLN A 68 1.01 -18.58 1.46
N LEU A 69 -0.21 -18.29 1.01
CA LEU A 69 -0.94 -17.08 1.37
C LEU A 69 -1.60 -17.20 2.75
N LEU A 70 -1.09 -16.51 3.77
CA LEU A 70 -1.71 -16.52 5.09
C LEU A 70 -2.89 -15.55 5.17
N ARG A 71 -2.73 -14.34 4.62
CA ARG A 71 -3.75 -13.30 4.64
C ARG A 71 -3.55 -12.34 3.47
N LEU A 72 -4.65 -11.90 2.88
CA LEU A 72 -4.71 -10.78 1.96
C LEU A 72 -5.83 -9.86 2.40
N LYS A 73 -5.54 -8.56 2.46
CA LYS A 73 -6.55 -7.52 2.61
C LYS A 73 -6.24 -6.39 1.65
N GLY A 74 -7.21 -6.01 0.84
CA GLY A 74 -7.06 -4.93 -0.12
C GLY A 74 -8.19 -3.92 -0.03
N LEU A 75 -7.83 -2.65 -0.13
CA LEU A 75 -8.72 -1.55 -0.48
C LEU A 75 -8.31 -1.11 -1.87
N VAL A 76 -9.22 -1.19 -2.84
CA VAL A 76 -8.87 -1.09 -4.25
C VAL A 76 -9.65 0.03 -4.92
N ASN A 77 -8.93 0.87 -5.64
CA ASN A 77 -9.51 1.87 -6.54
C ASN A 77 -9.83 1.20 -7.87
N VAL A 78 -11.11 1.14 -8.22
CA VAL A 78 -11.53 0.48 -9.46
C VAL A 78 -12.07 1.47 -10.48
N ALA A 79 -11.83 1.19 -11.76
CA ALA A 79 -12.22 2.09 -12.84
C ALA A 79 -13.75 2.17 -13.03
N GLU A 80 -14.47 1.11 -12.67
CA GLU A 80 -15.90 0.95 -12.90
C GLU A 80 -16.77 1.60 -11.83
N ASN A 81 -16.20 1.93 -10.66
CA ASN A 81 -16.96 2.47 -9.53
C ASN A 81 -16.09 3.42 -8.68
N PRO A 82 -16.57 4.65 -8.37
CA PRO A 82 -15.82 5.59 -7.53
C PRO A 82 -15.68 5.16 -6.06
N LEU A 83 -16.47 4.20 -5.59
CA LEU A 83 -16.38 3.65 -4.24
C LEU A 83 -15.30 2.57 -4.15
N PRO A 84 -14.58 2.45 -3.02
CA PRO A 84 -13.49 1.51 -2.94
C PRO A 84 -14.02 0.07 -2.85
N LEU A 85 -13.37 -0.82 -3.60
CA LEU A 85 -13.61 -2.25 -3.55
C LEU A 85 -12.73 -2.89 -2.48
N VAL A 86 -13.33 -3.67 -1.58
CA VAL A 86 -12.62 -4.41 -0.55
C VAL A 86 -12.49 -5.86 -0.96
N VAL A 87 -11.25 -6.35 -0.93
CA VAL A 87 -10.91 -7.74 -1.20
C VAL A 87 -10.25 -8.38 0.02
N HIS A 88 -10.69 -9.58 0.37
CA HIS A 88 -10.16 -10.32 1.51
C HIS A 88 -9.87 -11.76 1.13
N GLY A 89 -8.67 -12.24 1.46
CA GLY A 89 -8.25 -13.63 1.27
C GLY A 89 -7.60 -14.21 2.51
N VAL A 90 -7.85 -15.49 2.81
CA VAL A 90 -7.22 -16.23 3.91
C VAL A 90 -6.91 -17.64 3.42
N ARG A 91 -5.66 -18.08 3.53
CA ARG A 91 -5.23 -19.45 3.15
C ARG A 91 -5.69 -19.87 1.75
N GLY A 92 -5.66 -18.94 0.80
CA GLY A 92 -6.06 -19.17 -0.60
C GLY A 92 -7.57 -19.12 -0.87
N THR A 93 -8.41 -18.93 0.13
CA THR A 93 -9.85 -18.69 -0.05
C THR A 93 -10.13 -17.19 -0.03
N PHE A 94 -10.81 -16.69 -1.07
CA PHE A 94 -11.20 -15.30 -1.20
C PHE A 94 -12.70 -15.14 -0.95
N HIS A 95 -13.07 -14.10 -0.22
CA HIS A 95 -14.47 -13.70 -0.05
C HIS A 95 -14.95 -12.89 -1.24
N GLU A 96 -16.27 -12.87 -1.46
CA GLU A 96 -16.89 -12.02 -2.47
C GLU A 96 -16.45 -10.56 -2.26
N PRO A 97 -15.90 -9.90 -3.30
CA PRO A 97 -15.51 -8.50 -3.21
C PRO A 97 -16.72 -7.61 -2.89
N VAL A 98 -16.54 -6.67 -1.96
CA VAL A 98 -17.62 -5.77 -1.54
C VAL A 98 -17.21 -4.32 -1.69
N PHE A 99 -18.11 -3.49 -2.20
CA PHE A 99 -17.92 -2.04 -2.20
C PHE A 99 -18.23 -1.45 -0.84
N LEU A 100 -17.37 -0.56 -0.34
CA LEU A 100 -17.71 0.26 0.83
C LEU A 100 -18.60 1.43 0.43
N LYS A 101 -19.25 2.05 1.42
CA LYS A 101 -20.10 3.23 1.22
C LYS A 101 -19.31 4.51 0.91
N ALA A 102 -18.05 4.56 1.34
CA ALA A 102 -17.17 5.71 1.16
C ALA A 102 -15.69 5.30 1.36
N TRP A 103 -14.79 6.13 0.87
CA TRP A 103 -13.35 6.03 1.16
C TRP A 103 -13.06 6.40 2.63
N PRO A 104 -12.10 5.72 3.29
CA PRO A 104 -11.72 6.03 4.67
C PRO A 104 -10.86 7.30 4.79
N ASP A 105 -10.15 7.68 3.72
CA ASP A 105 -9.26 8.84 3.68
C ASP A 105 -9.28 9.50 2.28
N LYS A 106 -8.47 10.56 2.08
CA LYS A 106 -8.39 11.32 0.81
C LYS A 106 -7.53 10.64 -0.25
N ASP A 107 -6.73 9.65 0.13
CA ASP A 107 -5.81 8.97 -0.75
C ASP A 107 -6.50 7.71 -1.29
N HIS A 108 -7.07 7.87 -2.48
CA HIS A 108 -7.80 6.81 -3.16
C HIS A 108 -6.86 5.87 -3.94
N SER A 109 -5.62 5.67 -3.50
CA SER A 109 -4.74 4.64 -4.07
C SER A 109 -5.21 3.24 -3.69
N THR A 110 -4.98 2.29 -4.59
CA THR A 110 -5.12 0.87 -4.28
C THR A 110 -4.02 0.46 -3.31
N ARG A 111 -4.40 -0.22 -2.22
CA ARG A 111 -3.47 -0.77 -1.25
C ARG A 111 -3.87 -2.18 -0.86
N ILE A 112 -2.96 -3.13 -1.06
CA ILE A 112 -3.18 -4.54 -0.73
C ILE A 112 -2.06 -5.02 0.18
N VAL A 113 -2.41 -5.41 1.40
CA VAL A 113 -1.51 -6.06 2.34
C VAL A 113 -1.58 -7.56 2.13
N VAL A 114 -0.42 -8.16 1.88
CA VAL A 114 -0.28 -9.61 1.67
C VAL A 114 0.70 -10.15 2.70
N ILE A 115 0.29 -11.22 3.37
CA ILE A 115 1.11 -11.96 4.35
C ILE A 115 1.31 -13.37 3.80
N LEU A 116 2.57 -13.74 3.59
CA LEU A 116 3.00 -14.96 2.92
C LEU A 116 3.84 -15.82 3.87
N LYS A 117 3.92 -17.12 3.58
CA LYS A 117 4.84 -18.07 4.21
C LYS A 117 5.55 -18.89 3.15
N GLY A 118 6.88 -18.79 3.09
CA GLY A 118 7.71 -19.55 2.16
C GLY A 118 7.62 -19.11 0.70
N LEU A 119 7.06 -17.92 0.43
CA LEU A 119 7.01 -17.31 -0.91
C LEU A 119 7.75 -15.97 -0.89
N ASP A 120 8.56 -15.72 -1.92
CA ASP A 120 9.28 -14.45 -2.08
C ASP A 120 8.28 -13.30 -2.31
N PRO A 121 8.24 -12.28 -1.45
CA PRO A 121 7.41 -11.09 -1.65
C PRO A 121 7.60 -10.42 -3.00
N LYS A 122 8.84 -10.42 -3.53
CA LYS A 122 9.13 -9.77 -4.81
C LYS A 122 8.44 -10.49 -5.98
N PHE A 123 8.18 -11.79 -5.85
CA PHE A 123 7.39 -12.50 -6.85
C PHE A 123 5.95 -11.98 -6.91
N VAL A 124 5.31 -11.80 -5.76
CA VAL A 124 3.94 -11.28 -5.68
C VAL A 124 3.87 -9.82 -6.17
N GLN A 125 4.87 -9.00 -5.83
CA GLN A 125 5.00 -7.65 -6.37
C GLN A 125 5.06 -7.66 -7.89
N ARG A 126 5.98 -8.42 -8.49
CA ARG A 126 6.11 -8.52 -9.97
C ARG A 126 4.83 -9.03 -10.63
N LEU A 127 4.15 -9.97 -9.98
CA LEU A 127 2.89 -10.51 -10.49
C LEU A 127 1.82 -9.41 -10.56
N PHE A 128 1.65 -8.68 -9.47
CA PHE A 128 0.72 -7.56 -9.39
C PHE A 128 1.06 -6.46 -10.41
N ASP A 129 2.34 -6.06 -10.50
CA ASP A 129 2.81 -5.05 -11.44
C ASP A 129 2.54 -5.47 -12.90
N GLY A 130 2.70 -6.76 -13.22
CA GLY A 130 2.40 -7.30 -14.54
C GLY A 130 0.93 -7.18 -14.92
N PHE A 131 0.03 -7.27 -13.96
CA PHE A 131 -1.42 -7.09 -14.17
C PHE A 131 -1.81 -5.61 -14.21
N ALA A 132 -1.28 -4.81 -13.29
CA ALA A 132 -1.58 -3.38 -13.19
C ALA A 132 -1.04 -2.58 -14.39
N ASN A 133 0.18 -2.88 -14.85
CA ASN A 133 0.85 -2.10 -15.88
C ASN A 133 0.39 -2.45 -17.31
N ARG A 134 0.03 -3.72 -17.58
CA ARG A 134 -0.37 -4.14 -18.94
C ARG A 134 -1.68 -3.51 -19.43
N ILE A 135 -2.52 -3.00 -18.53
CA ILE A 135 -3.84 -2.44 -18.87
C ILE A 135 -3.92 -0.93 -18.62
N SER A 136 -2.99 -0.34 -17.86
CA SER A 136 -2.84 1.13 -17.83
C SER A 136 -2.62 1.69 -19.24
N THR A 137 -1.96 0.94 -20.13
CA THR A 137 -1.82 1.32 -21.55
C THR A 137 -3.13 1.23 -22.33
N ASP A 138 -3.96 0.20 -22.08
CA ASP A 138 -5.23 -0.03 -22.79
C ASP A 138 -6.33 0.97 -22.39
N THR A 139 -6.39 1.36 -21.11
CA THR A 139 -7.33 2.38 -20.63
C THR A 139 -6.93 3.79 -21.08
N ALA A 140 -5.62 4.09 -21.14
CA ALA A 140 -5.12 5.35 -21.70
C ALA A 140 -5.46 5.49 -23.19
N ASP A 141 -5.40 4.40 -23.97
CA ASP A 141 -5.82 4.39 -25.38
C ASP A 141 -7.33 4.64 -25.53
N ARG A 142 -8.17 4.08 -24.65
CA ARG A 142 -9.63 4.33 -24.68
C ARG A 142 -9.97 5.78 -24.34
N ALA A 143 -9.28 6.39 -23.38
CA ALA A 143 -9.44 7.82 -23.07
C ALA A 143 -8.92 8.71 -24.22
N ALA A 144 -7.80 8.34 -24.85
CA ALA A 144 -7.26 9.03 -26.01
C ALA A 144 -8.14 8.88 -27.26
N LEU A 145 -8.88 7.77 -27.41
CA LEU A 145 -9.82 7.56 -28.51
C LEU A 145 -11.09 8.44 -28.37
N MET A 146 -11.48 8.78 -27.14
CA MET A 146 -12.62 9.68 -26.87
C MET A 146 -12.26 11.17 -26.99
N ASP A 147 -10.98 11.51 -26.85
CA ASP A 147 -10.44 12.88 -26.97
C ASP A 147 -9.58 13.04 -28.24
N ASN A 148 -9.90 12.30 -29.31
CA ASN A 148 -9.22 12.42 -30.60
C ASN A 148 -9.96 13.42 -31.50
N PRO A 149 -9.50 14.69 -31.62
CA PRO A 149 -10.09 15.69 -32.53
C PRO A 149 -9.94 15.34 -34.02
N LEU A 150 -9.33 14.20 -34.37
CA LEU A 150 -9.25 13.67 -35.73
C LEU A 150 -10.31 12.60 -36.05
N ALA A 151 -11.40 12.50 -35.28
CA ALA A 151 -12.58 11.74 -35.71
C ALA A 151 -13.08 12.33 -37.04
N ILE A 152 -12.74 11.68 -38.15
CA ILE A 152 -13.07 12.09 -39.51
C ILE A 152 -14.59 12.19 -39.63
N SER A 153 -15.09 13.42 -39.58
CA SER A 153 -16.44 13.77 -40.02
C SER A 153 -16.51 13.55 -41.53
N GLY A 154 -17.16 12.48 -41.96
CA GLY A 154 -17.23 12.13 -43.38
C GLY A 154 -18.34 11.15 -43.74
N PHE A 155 -19.59 11.42 -43.33
CA PHE A 155 -20.77 10.87 -44.00
C PHE A 155 -21.42 11.95 -44.90
N ARG A 156 -21.34 11.73 -46.20
CA ARG A 156 -22.28 12.12 -47.27
C ARG A 156 -22.05 11.06 -48.36
N GLN A 157 -23.04 10.33 -48.87
CA GLN A 157 -24.45 10.61 -49.09
C GLN A 157 -25.17 9.27 -49.26
#